data_AF-A0A3D0N3Y1-F1
#
_entry.id   AF-A0A3D0N3Y1-F1
#
_cell.length_a   1.000
_cell.length_b   1.000
_cell.length_c   1.000
_cell.angle_alpha   90.00
_cell.angle_beta   90.00
_cell.angle_gamma   90.00
#
_symmetry.space_group_name_H-M   'P 1'
#
loop_
_entity.id
_entity.type
_entity.pdbx_description
1 polymer ?
#
loop_
_entity_poly.entity_id
_entity_poly.type
_entity_poly.pdbx_seq_one_letter_code
_entity_poly.pdbx_strand_id
1 'polypeptide(L)'
;MADGQSYTGGLLVVNEDGFPQEFRCTEPIRPSTVQSILYGDSFRKYMFTQLIGRNLFDHLSLRPKIVLVDDDQLLLIQDELPVHVAHLARLDDDGDVVQVGLDEEESSTFSLSTPQGTRVSVSLRGNEPARTAECRTILDVCAARMDVYEPFSRVSAVLEALERQPKGR
;
A
#
# COMPACT_ATOMS: atom_id res chain seq x y z
N MET A 1 17.94 -21.19 -15.79
CA MET A 1 16.84 -20.82 -16.70
C MET A 1 15.94 -19.91 -15.91
N ALA A 2 15.82 -18.64 -16.29
CA ALA A 2 15.28 -17.58 -15.44
C ALA A 2 13.81 -17.85 -15.08
N ASP A 3 13.58 -18.18 -13.82
CA ASP A 3 12.24 -18.31 -13.26
C ASP A 3 11.66 -16.89 -13.19
N GLY A 4 10.70 -16.59 -14.07
CA GLY A 4 10.13 -15.25 -14.16
C GLY A 4 9.31 -14.95 -12.92
N GLN A 5 9.79 -14.05 -12.07
CA GLN A 5 9.08 -13.57 -10.88
C GLN A 5 7.65 -13.17 -11.26
N SER A 6 6.65 -13.81 -10.67
CA SER A 6 5.25 -13.38 -10.78
C SER A 6 4.92 -12.41 -9.67
N TYR A 7 4.12 -11.40 -9.99
CA TYR A 7 3.66 -10.40 -9.05
C TYR A 7 2.15 -10.51 -8.87
N THR A 8 1.70 -10.52 -7.63
CA THR A 8 0.29 -10.52 -7.27
C THR A 8 0.06 -9.35 -6.31
N GLY A 9 -0.98 -8.55 -6.53
CA GLY A 9 -1.38 -7.52 -5.59
C GLY A 9 -2.69 -7.86 -4.89
N GLY A 10 -2.84 -7.39 -3.66
CA GLY A 10 -4.07 -7.49 -2.88
C GLY A 10 -4.46 -6.13 -2.32
N LEU A 11 -5.76 -5.87 -2.23
CA LEU A 11 -6.34 -4.66 -1.64
C LEU A 11 -7.49 -5.06 -0.72
N LEU A 12 -7.34 -4.74 0.56
CA LEU A 12 -8.35 -4.99 1.58
C LEU A 12 -8.94 -3.66 2.05
N VAL A 13 -10.24 -3.48 1.88
CA VAL A 13 -11.00 -2.37 2.45
C VAL A 13 -11.48 -2.79 3.83
N VAL A 14 -11.14 -1.97 4.84
CA VAL A 14 -11.62 -2.11 6.22
C VAL A 14 -12.38 -0.86 6.65
N ASN A 15 -13.24 -0.99 7.65
CA ASN A 15 -13.81 0.18 8.34
C ASN A 15 -12.86 0.69 9.44
N GLU A 16 -13.26 1.75 10.16
CA GLU A 16 -12.45 2.34 11.25
C GLU A 16 -12.16 1.40 12.43
N ASP A 17 -12.90 0.29 12.55
CA ASP A 17 -12.71 -0.76 13.56
C ASP A 17 -11.81 -1.91 13.06
N GLY A 18 -11.32 -1.83 11.83
CA GLY A 18 -10.50 -2.87 11.22
C GLY A 18 -11.28 -4.07 10.69
N PHE A 19 -12.62 -4.04 10.72
CA PHE A 19 -13.45 -5.11 10.15
C PHE A 19 -13.35 -5.12 8.61
N PRO A 20 -13.00 -6.26 7.99
CA PRO A 20 -12.87 -6.37 6.54
C PRO A 20 -14.24 -6.23 5.86
N GLN A 21 -14.32 -5.35 4.87
CA GLN A 21 -15.55 -5.05 4.13
C GLN A 21 -15.50 -5.58 2.70
N GLU A 22 -14.36 -5.43 2.02
CA GLU A 22 -14.17 -5.87 0.64
C GLU A 22 -12.71 -6.28 0.44
N PHE A 23 -12.46 -7.37 -0.28
CA PHE A 23 -11.12 -7.79 -0.69
C PHE A 23 -11.07 -8.00 -2.19
N ARG A 24 -10.00 -7.51 -2.82
CA ARG A 24 -9.64 -7.75 -4.23
C ARG A 24 -8.20 -8.21 -4.32
N CYS A 25 -7.92 -9.06 -5.30
CA CYS A 25 -6.55 -9.40 -5.69
C CYS A 25 -6.45 -9.49 -7.21
N THR A 26 -5.26 -9.27 -7.74
CA THR A 26 -5.00 -9.48 -9.17
C THR A 26 -4.73 -10.95 -9.46
N GLU A 27 -4.86 -11.36 -10.72
CA GLU A 27 -4.19 -12.58 -11.16
C GLU A 27 -2.66 -12.38 -11.15
N PRO A 28 -1.85 -13.46 -11.05
CA PRO A 28 -0.40 -13.34 -11.10
C PRO A 28 0.07 -12.74 -12.43
N ILE A 29 0.74 -11.60 -12.36
CA ILE A 29 1.31 -10.91 -13.52
C ILE A 29 2.75 -11.37 -13.71
N ARG A 30 3.05 -11.88 -14.90
CA ARG A 30 4.41 -12.28 -15.28
C ARG A 30 4.94 -11.32 -16.34
N PRO A 31 5.95 -10.51 -16.02
CA PRO A 31 6.61 -9.66 -17.00
C PRO A 31 7.19 -10.53 -18.11
N SER A 32 6.90 -10.21 -19.37
CA SER A 32 7.62 -10.88 -20.46
C SER A 32 9.05 -10.34 -20.55
N THR A 33 10.01 -11.18 -20.96
CA THR A 33 11.41 -10.77 -21.16
C THR A 33 11.53 -9.55 -22.08
N VAL A 34 10.69 -9.48 -23.11
CA VAL A 34 10.64 -8.34 -24.05
C VAL A 34 10.19 -7.07 -23.33
N GLN A 35 9.12 -7.13 -22.52
CA GLN A 35 8.65 -5.97 -21.75
C GLN A 35 9.72 -5.49 -20.75
N SER A 36 10.36 -6.40 -20.02
CA SER A 36 11.42 -6.03 -19.09
C SER A 36 12.60 -5.32 -19.79
N ILE A 37 12.98 -5.76 -20.99
CA ILE A 37 14.02 -5.09 -21.78
C ILE A 37 13.57 -3.71 -22.27
N LEU A 38 12.34 -3.59 -22.79
CA LEU A 38 11.83 -2.34 -23.37
C LEU A 38 11.63 -1.24 -22.34
N TYR A 39 11.15 -1.59 -21.15
CA TYR A 39 10.78 -0.61 -20.12
C TYR A 39 11.85 -0.41 -19.05
N GLY A 40 12.84 -1.29 -18.96
CA GLY A 40 13.92 -1.22 -17.96
C GLY A 40 13.37 -0.99 -16.54
N ASP A 41 13.99 -0.07 -15.81
CA ASP A 41 13.62 0.26 -14.42
C ASP A 41 12.22 0.89 -14.30
N SER A 42 11.70 1.49 -15.38
CA SER A 42 10.34 2.07 -15.39
C SER A 42 9.24 1.01 -15.43
N PHE A 43 9.58 -0.24 -15.79
CA PHE A 43 8.62 -1.33 -15.83
C PHE A 43 8.00 -1.60 -14.45
N ARG A 44 8.82 -1.57 -13.40
CA ARG A 44 8.39 -1.85 -12.03
C ARG A 44 7.38 -0.80 -11.55
N LYS A 45 7.63 0.48 -11.86
CA LYS A 45 6.68 1.57 -11.62
C LYS A 45 5.36 1.31 -12.34
N TYR A 46 5.37 1.11 -13.65
CA TYR A 46 4.15 0.86 -14.43
C TYR A 46 3.37 -0.36 -13.93
N MET A 47 4.08 -1.44 -13.60
CA MET A 47 3.46 -2.66 -13.10
C MET A 47 2.74 -2.44 -11.77
N PHE A 48 3.38 -1.80 -10.79
CA PHE A 48 2.75 -1.59 -9.49
C PHE A 48 1.65 -0.54 -9.52
N THR A 49 1.83 0.56 -10.26
CA THR A 49 0.85 1.64 -10.27
C THR A 49 -0.33 1.33 -11.19
N GLN A 50 -0.08 0.96 -12.45
CA GLN A 50 -1.13 0.80 -13.46
C GLN A 50 -1.73 -0.60 -13.47
N LEU A 51 -0.89 -1.63 -13.58
CA LEU A 51 -1.38 -2.99 -13.77
C LEU A 51 -1.97 -3.58 -12.50
N ILE A 52 -1.38 -3.26 -11.34
CA ILE A 52 -1.80 -3.80 -10.06
C ILE A 52 -2.70 -2.81 -9.33
N GLY A 53 -2.15 -1.72 -8.81
CA GLY A 53 -2.89 -0.93 -7.83
C GLY A 53 -4.07 -0.16 -8.43
N ARG A 54 -3.92 0.46 -9.61
CA ARG A 54 -5.05 1.12 -10.29
C ARG A 54 -6.15 0.13 -10.66
N ASN A 55 -5.78 -1.05 -11.17
CA ASN A 55 -6.72 -2.11 -11.47
C ASN A 55 -7.50 -2.57 -10.23
N LEU A 56 -6.80 -2.81 -9.11
CA LEU A 56 -7.43 -3.18 -7.83
C LEU A 56 -8.42 -2.11 -7.37
N PHE A 57 -8.02 -0.83 -7.43
CA PHE A 57 -8.84 0.29 -7.00
C PHE A 57 -10.10 0.48 -7.85
N ASP A 58 -9.96 0.43 -9.18
CA ASP A 58 -11.09 0.60 -10.12
C ASP A 58 -12.15 -0.50 -9.96
N HIS A 59 -11.75 -1.69 -9.52
CA HIS A 59 -12.63 -2.83 -9.25
C HIS A 59 -13.22 -2.87 -7.84
N LEU A 60 -12.91 -1.91 -6.97
CA LEU A 60 -13.60 -1.80 -5.70
C LEU A 60 -15.07 -1.40 -5.90
N SER A 61 -15.96 -1.94 -5.07
CA SER A 61 -17.34 -1.47 -4.95
C SER A 61 -17.44 -0.38 -3.88
N LEU A 62 -16.65 -0.48 -2.82
CA LEU A 62 -16.53 0.53 -1.77
C LEU A 62 -15.44 1.55 -2.12
N ARG A 63 -15.70 2.84 -1.89
CA ARG A 63 -14.69 3.90 -2.10
C ARG A 63 -14.03 4.25 -0.76
N PRO A 64 -12.77 3.83 -0.51
CA PRO A 64 -12.08 4.16 0.72
C PRO A 64 -11.78 5.66 0.77
N LYS A 65 -11.61 6.19 1.99
CA LYS A 65 -11.19 7.60 2.20
C LYS A 65 -9.69 7.81 2.04
N ILE A 66 -8.91 6.75 2.25
CA ILE A 66 -7.46 6.72 2.15
C ILE A 66 -7.03 5.30 1.78
N VAL A 67 -5.97 5.19 0.97
CA VAL A 67 -5.29 3.94 0.65
C VAL A 67 -3.96 3.92 1.39
N LEU A 68 -3.67 2.80 2.03
CA LEU A 68 -2.44 2.58 2.79
C LEU A 68 -1.55 1.57 2.06
N VAL A 69 -0.26 1.86 2.03
CA VAL A 69 0.78 0.98 1.44
C VAL A 69 1.89 0.71 2.45
N ASP A 70 2.53 -0.44 2.36
CA ASP A 70 3.60 -0.92 3.25
C ASP A 70 5.00 -0.87 2.60
N ASP A 71 5.08 -0.40 1.35
CA ASP A 71 6.30 -0.16 0.59
C ASP A 71 6.27 1.29 0.06
N ASP A 72 7.34 2.05 0.31
CA ASP A 72 7.43 3.47 -0.04
C ASP A 72 7.43 3.71 -1.56
N GLN A 73 7.90 2.75 -2.35
CA GLN A 73 7.88 2.79 -3.81
C GLN A 73 6.46 2.80 -4.36
N LEU A 74 5.48 2.30 -3.59
CA LEU A 74 4.07 2.32 -3.97
C LEU A 74 3.43 3.72 -3.82
N LEU A 75 4.07 4.69 -3.16
CA LEU A 75 3.57 6.07 -3.10
C LEU A 75 3.43 6.73 -4.48
N LEU A 76 4.15 6.21 -5.49
CA LEU A 76 4.03 6.63 -6.88
C LEU A 76 2.62 6.41 -7.45
N ILE A 77 1.80 5.56 -6.84
CA ILE A 77 0.42 5.32 -7.26
C ILE A 77 -0.52 6.49 -6.94
N GLN A 78 -0.11 7.43 -6.09
CA GLN A 78 -0.90 8.63 -5.79
C GLN A 78 -1.30 9.38 -7.06
N ASP A 79 -0.42 9.40 -8.07
CA ASP A 79 -0.66 10.09 -9.35
C ASP A 79 -1.76 9.38 -10.19
N GLU A 80 -2.09 8.13 -9.85
CA GLU A 80 -3.05 7.29 -10.56
C GLU A 80 -4.38 7.16 -9.83
N LEU A 81 -4.46 7.47 -8.53
CA LEU A 81 -5.67 7.26 -7.73
C LEU A 81 -6.35 8.60 -7.39
N PRO A 82 -7.69 8.67 -7.45
CA PRO A 82 -8.45 9.86 -7.06
C PRO A 82 -8.62 9.98 -5.52
N VAL A 83 -7.81 9.26 -4.75
CA VAL A 83 -7.86 9.20 -3.28
C VAL A 83 -6.45 9.40 -2.72
N HIS A 84 -6.37 9.84 -1.47
CA HIS A 84 -5.09 9.93 -0.75
C HIS A 84 -4.45 8.55 -0.59
N VAL A 85 -3.15 8.49 -0.85
CA VAL A 85 -2.29 7.34 -0.63
C VAL A 85 -1.23 7.73 0.39
N ALA A 86 -1.07 6.89 1.41
CA ALA A 86 -0.06 7.05 2.44
C ALA A 86 0.73 5.76 2.65
N HIS A 87 2.04 5.90 2.83
CA HIS A 87 2.92 4.81 3.22
C HIS A 87 3.00 4.74 4.74
N LEU A 88 2.90 3.52 5.28
CA LEU A 88 3.09 3.26 6.70
C LEU A 88 4.40 2.53 6.93
N ALA A 89 5.24 3.08 7.81
CA ALA A 89 6.42 2.40 8.34
C ALA A 89 6.32 2.28 9.86
N ARG A 90 6.64 1.12 10.43
CA ARG A 90 6.74 1.00 11.89
C ARG A 90 7.96 1.80 12.35
N LEU A 91 7.78 2.53 13.45
CA LEU A 91 8.88 3.20 14.14
C LEU A 91 9.41 2.26 15.21
N ASP A 92 10.73 2.12 15.27
CA ASP A 92 11.40 1.36 16.32
C ASP A 92 11.28 2.10 17.66
N ASP A 93 11.63 1.45 18.78
CA ASP A 93 11.53 2.06 20.12
C ASP A 93 12.35 3.36 20.27
N ASP A 94 13.42 3.51 19.47
CA ASP A 94 14.24 4.72 19.39
C ASP A 94 13.60 5.84 18.55
N GLY A 95 12.46 5.58 17.89
CA GLY A 95 11.70 6.56 17.10
C GLY A 95 12.30 6.89 15.74
N ASP A 96 13.35 6.17 15.33
CA ASP A 96 13.97 6.31 14.02
C ASP A 96 13.06 5.72 12.93
N VAL A 97 12.92 6.47 11.84
CA VAL A 97 12.22 5.99 10.65
C VAL A 97 13.12 4.99 9.95
N VAL A 98 12.70 3.73 9.88
CA VAL A 98 13.38 2.73 9.05
C VAL A 98 13.13 3.07 7.59
N GLN A 99 14.03 3.91 7.03
CA GLN A 99 14.16 4.34 5.63
C GLN A 99 12.95 5.03 4.97
N VAL A 100 13.12 6.32 4.66
CA VAL A 100 12.29 7.06 3.70
C VAL A 100 13.13 7.25 2.43
N GLY A 101 12.75 6.58 1.34
CA GLY A 101 13.37 6.71 0.01
C GLY A 101 12.82 7.86 -0.83
N LEU A 102 12.20 8.86 -0.21
CA LEU A 102 11.70 10.06 -0.89
C LEU A 102 12.51 11.29 -0.47
N ASP A 103 12.78 12.17 -1.43
CA ASP A 103 13.40 13.47 -1.18
C ASP A 103 12.56 14.24 -0.14
N GLU A 104 13.17 14.66 0.97
CA GLU A 104 12.49 15.31 2.10
C GLU A 104 11.75 16.59 1.69
N GLU A 105 12.19 17.26 0.62
CA GLU A 105 11.54 18.46 0.08
C GLU A 105 10.21 18.15 -0.63
N GLU A 106 10.04 16.91 -1.11
CA GLU A 106 8.87 16.47 -1.89
C GLU A 106 7.99 15.49 -1.11
N SER A 107 8.16 15.36 0.20
CA SER A 107 7.37 14.44 1.04
C SER A 107 6.88 15.11 2.32
N SER A 108 5.70 14.74 2.77
CA SER A 108 5.16 15.10 4.09
C SER A 108 5.14 13.87 4.98
N THR A 109 5.69 13.98 6.18
CA THR A 109 5.75 12.87 7.14
C THR A 109 5.12 13.25 8.48
N PHE A 110 4.41 12.31 9.11
CA PHE A 110 3.98 12.44 10.49
C PHE A 110 3.94 11.10 11.22
N SER A 111 3.89 11.12 12.55
CA SER A 111 3.70 9.91 13.34
C SER A 111 2.29 9.79 13.92
N LEU A 112 1.89 8.54 14.12
CA LEU A 112 0.69 8.07 14.78
C LEU A 112 1.07 7.09 15.89
N SER A 113 0.20 6.91 16.87
CA SER A 113 0.31 5.86 17.88
C SER A 113 -0.97 5.02 17.87
N THR A 114 -0.83 3.70 17.80
CA THR A 114 -1.96 2.77 17.88
C THR A 114 -2.36 2.51 19.34
N PRO A 115 -3.52 1.88 19.62
CA PRO A 115 -3.96 1.64 21.00
C PRO A 115 -3.05 0.66 21.75
N GLN A 116 -2.26 -0.11 21.00
CA GLN A 116 -1.32 -1.11 21.51
C GLN A 116 0.07 -0.50 21.79
N GLY A 117 0.23 0.82 21.60
CA GLY A 117 1.49 1.53 21.82
C GLY A 117 2.45 1.50 20.64
N THR A 118 2.13 0.81 19.56
CA THR A 118 2.95 0.82 18.33
C THR A 118 2.95 2.20 17.71
N ARG A 119 4.14 2.76 17.48
CA ARG A 119 4.34 4.01 16.78
C ARG A 119 4.53 3.74 15.29
N VAL A 120 3.85 4.52 14.46
CA VAL A 120 3.86 4.36 13.01
C VAL A 120 4.19 5.70 12.39
N SER A 121 5.14 5.71 11.46
CA SER A 121 5.41 6.82 10.56
C SER A 121 4.49 6.74 9.36
N VAL A 122 3.94 7.87 8.97
CA VAL A 122 3.08 8.04 7.80
C VAL A 122 3.78 8.99 6.84
N SER A 123 4.06 8.53 5.63
CA SER A 123 4.65 9.34 4.57
C SER A 123 3.66 9.56 3.44
N LEU A 124 3.61 10.79 2.92
CA LEU A 124 2.78 11.21 1.80
C LEU A 124 3.68 11.80 0.71
N ARG A 125 3.39 11.45 -0.55
CA ARG A 125 4.01 12.10 -1.71
C ARG A 125 3.55 13.55 -1.80
N GLY A 126 4.47 14.49 -1.94
CA GLY A 126 4.21 15.94 -1.98
C GLY A 126 4.21 16.58 -0.60
N ASN A 127 4.48 17.89 -0.56
CA ASN A 127 4.47 18.69 0.66
C ASN A 127 3.28 19.67 0.67
N GLU A 128 2.07 19.13 0.78
CA GLU A 128 0.82 19.90 0.76
C GLU A 128 0.17 19.88 2.15
N PRO A 129 0.26 20.98 2.95
CA PRO A 129 -0.19 20.98 4.34
C PRO A 129 -1.66 20.60 4.54
N ALA A 130 -2.53 21.01 3.61
CA ALA A 130 -3.97 20.71 3.67
C ALA A 130 -4.24 19.20 3.51
N ARG A 131 -3.57 18.55 2.55
CA ARG A 131 -3.68 17.10 2.33
C ARG A 131 -3.11 16.32 3.51
N THR A 132 -1.97 16.77 4.04
CA THR A 132 -1.37 16.17 5.24
C THR A 132 -2.30 16.23 6.45
N ALA A 133 -2.97 17.36 6.67
CA ALA A 133 -3.94 17.52 7.75
C ALA A 133 -5.18 16.63 7.57
N GLU A 134 -5.69 16.48 6.34
CA GLU A 134 -6.82 15.60 6.04
C GLU A 134 -6.48 14.13 6.27
N CYS A 135 -5.33 13.66 5.73
CA CYS A 135 -4.86 12.29 5.92
C CYS A 135 -4.64 11.98 7.42
N ARG A 136 -4.03 12.91 8.16
CA ARG A 136 -3.87 12.78 9.61
C ARG A 136 -5.22 12.62 10.30
N THR A 137 -6.20 13.47 9.99
CA THR A 137 -7.53 13.41 10.61
C THR A 137 -8.19 12.05 10.39
N ILE A 138 -8.11 11.50 9.18
CA ILE A 138 -8.66 10.17 8.86
C ILE A 138 -7.92 9.10 9.67
N LEU A 139 -6.59 9.15 9.70
CA LEU A 139 -5.80 8.10 10.33
C LEU A 139 -5.78 8.15 11.85
N ASP A 140 -5.93 9.33 12.47
CA ASP A 140 -6.09 9.45 13.92
C ASP A 140 -7.35 8.70 14.39
N VAL A 141 -8.45 8.77 13.63
CA VAL A 141 -9.68 8.03 13.94
C VAL A 141 -9.46 6.51 13.86
N CYS A 142 -8.77 6.03 12.82
CA CYS A 142 -8.46 4.61 12.67
C CYS A 142 -7.45 4.13 13.73
N ALA A 143 -6.37 4.86 13.95
CA ALA A 143 -5.32 4.51 14.91
C ALA A 143 -5.80 4.56 16.36
N ALA A 144 -6.91 5.24 16.67
CA ALA A 144 -7.53 5.18 17.99
C ALA A 144 -8.30 3.86 18.25
N ARG A 145 -8.61 3.09 17.21
CA ARG A 145 -9.54 1.95 17.26
C ARG A 145 -8.96 0.63 16.81
N MET A 146 -7.91 0.66 15.97
CA MET A 146 -7.25 -0.52 15.42
C MET A 146 -5.74 -0.34 15.30
N ASP A 147 -5.01 -1.44 15.19
CA ASP A 147 -3.66 -1.42 14.62
C ASP A 147 -3.78 -1.23 13.10
N VAL A 148 -3.37 -0.06 12.61
CA VAL A 148 -3.43 0.29 11.18
C VAL A 148 -2.49 -0.53 10.30
N TYR A 149 -1.54 -1.28 10.89
CA TYR A 149 -0.60 -2.13 10.17
C TYR A 149 -1.07 -3.59 10.04
N GLU A 150 -1.89 -4.07 10.98
CA GLU A 150 -2.42 -5.45 10.99
C GLU A 150 -3.14 -5.85 9.68
N PRO A 151 -3.92 -4.97 9.00
CA PRO A 151 -4.54 -5.31 7.72
C PRO A 151 -3.56 -5.79 6.64
N PHE A 152 -2.32 -5.31 6.62
CA PHE A 152 -1.31 -5.78 5.66
C PHE A 152 -0.98 -7.25 5.88
N SER A 153 -0.87 -7.69 7.14
CA SER A 153 -0.65 -9.10 7.46
C SER A 153 -1.79 -9.99 6.97
N ARG A 154 -3.04 -9.50 7.04
CA ARG A 154 -4.20 -10.20 6.47
C ARG A 154 -4.12 -10.31 4.95
N VAL A 155 -3.75 -9.23 4.26
CA VAL A 155 -3.57 -9.24 2.80
C VAL A 155 -2.51 -10.28 2.41
N SER A 156 -1.33 -10.24 3.03
CA SER A 156 -0.25 -11.19 2.75
C SER A 156 -0.67 -12.64 3.00
N ALA A 157 -1.32 -12.91 4.14
CA ALA A 157 -1.79 -14.25 4.46
C ALA A 157 -2.83 -14.77 3.46
N VAL A 158 -3.74 -13.92 2.97
CA VAL A 158 -4.72 -14.29 1.95
C VAL A 158 -4.04 -14.57 0.61
N LEU A 159 -3.10 -13.72 0.18
CA LEU A 159 -2.36 -13.92 -1.08
C LEU A 159 -1.56 -15.24 -1.04
N GLU A 160 -0.84 -15.51 0.06
CA GLU A 160 -0.14 -16.79 0.25
C GLU A 160 -1.10 -18.00 0.22
N ALA A 161 -2.27 -17.88 0.83
CA ALA A 161 -3.26 -18.94 0.83
C ALA A 161 -3.79 -19.22 -0.59
N LEU A 162 -4.01 -18.18 -1.40
CA LEU A 162 -4.45 -18.31 -2.79
C LEU A 162 -3.40 -18.94 -3.69
N GLU A 163 -2.11 -18.65 -3.47
CA GLU A 163 -1.00 -19.27 -4.21
C GLU A 163 -0.85 -20.76 -3.91
N ARG A 164 -1.15 -21.17 -2.67
CA ARG A 164 -1.07 -22.58 -2.23
C ARG A 164 -2.27 -23.43 -2.68
N GLN A 165 -3.39 -22.83 -3.08
CA GLN A 165 -4.53 -23.59 -3.57
C GLN A 165 -4.19 -24.20 -4.95
N PRO A 166 -4.33 -25.53 -5.14
CA PRO A 166 -4.16 -26.11 -6.46
C PRO A 166 -5.22 -25.53 -7.38
N LYS A 167 -4.79 -24.87 -8.46
CA LYS A 167 -5.71 -24.39 -9.50
C LYS A 167 -6.56 -25.58 -9.94
N GLY A 168 -7.87 -25.48 -9.68
CA GLY A 168 -8.84 -26.50 -10.05
C GLY A 168 -8.67 -26.90 -11.52
N ARG A 169 -8.69 -28.20 -11.73
CA ARG A 169 -8.42 -28.93 -12.97
C ARG A 169 -9.43 -28.62 -14.07
#